data_AF-A0A074VIK5-F1
#
_entry.id   AF-A0A074VIK5-F1
#
_cell.length_a   1.000
_cell.length_b   1.000
_cell.length_c   1.000
_cell.angle_alpha   90.00
_cell.angle_beta   90.00
_cell.angle_gamma   90.00
#
_symmetry.space_group_name_H-M   'P 1'
#
loop_
_entity.id
_entity.type
_entity.pdbx_description
1 polymer ?
#
loop_
_entity_poly.entity_id
_entity_poly.type
_entity_poly.pdbx_seq_one_letter_code
_entity_poly.pdbx_strand_id
1 'polypeptide(L)'
;MKYQDGSEIRAGDEILLDGGMTGVVLCCFDSREYTPEFDYDNWIDLFKTGLMVDSDQIGLIYYSEPDLEFELLSVYFFLGLTLPPLKD
;
A
#
# COMPACT_ATOMS: atom_id res chain seq x y z
N MET A 1 -6.23 -6.04 -2.00
CA MET A 1 -5.75 -5.45 -3.27
C MET A 1 -4.75 -6.39 -3.95
N LYS A 2 -4.79 -6.49 -5.28
CA LYS A 2 -3.94 -7.41 -6.07
C LYS A 2 -3.47 -6.74 -7.35
N TYR A 3 -2.29 -7.12 -7.82
CA TYR A 3 -1.82 -6.81 -9.16
C TYR A 3 -2.62 -7.60 -10.22
N GLN A 4 -2.47 -7.23 -11.50
CA GLN A 4 -3.16 -7.93 -12.60
C GLN A 4 -2.80 -9.41 -12.70
N ASP A 5 -1.58 -9.79 -12.33
CA ASP A 5 -1.12 -11.17 -12.32
C ASP A 5 -1.72 -11.99 -11.16
N GLY A 6 -2.51 -11.35 -10.29
CA GLY A 6 -3.19 -11.95 -9.15
C GLY A 6 -2.35 -12.02 -7.87
N SER A 7 -1.09 -11.56 -7.90
CA SER A 7 -0.25 -11.43 -6.71
C SER A 7 -0.77 -10.30 -5.80
N GLU A 8 -0.49 -10.40 -4.51
CA GLU A 8 -0.97 -9.44 -3.51
C GLU A 8 -0.08 -8.19 -3.49
N ILE A 9 -0.72 -7.02 -3.45
CA ILE A 9 -0.03 -5.74 -3.22
C ILE A 9 0.24 -5.61 -1.73
N ARG A 10 1.49 -5.30 -1.37
CA ARG A 10 1.96 -5.23 0.03
C ARG A 10 2.45 -3.84 0.39
N ALA A 11 2.44 -3.54 1.68
CA ALA A 11 3.09 -2.34 2.19
C ALA A 11 4.60 -2.40 1.94
N GLY A 12 5.18 -1.30 1.44
CA GLY A 12 6.57 -1.21 1.00
C GLY A 12 6.79 -1.54 -0.48
N ASP A 13 5.78 -1.98 -1.22
CA ASP A 13 5.91 -2.13 -2.67
C ASP A 13 6.07 -0.74 -3.31
N GLU A 14 7.06 -0.62 -4.19
CA GLU A 14 7.16 0.50 -5.14
C GLU A 14 6.41 0.10 -6.41
N ILE A 15 5.43 0.91 -6.80
CA ILE A 15 4.51 0.59 -7.88
C ILE A 15 4.47 1.68 -8.95
N LEU A 16 4.29 1.26 -10.20
CA LEU A 16 3.85 2.11 -11.28
C LEU A 16 2.35 2.41 -11.11
N LEU A 17 1.98 3.66 -11.32
CA LEU A 17 0.61 4.18 -11.25
C LEU A 17 0.20 4.73 -12.63
N ASP A 18 -1.09 5.02 -12.79
CA ASP A 18 -1.62 5.67 -13.99
C ASP A 18 -0.83 6.93 -14.38
N GLY A 19 -0.71 7.16 -15.68
CA GLY A 19 0.03 8.29 -16.23
C GLY A 19 1.56 8.19 -16.08
N GLY A 20 2.08 7.00 -15.76
CA GLY A 20 3.51 6.75 -15.58
C GLY A 20 4.09 7.33 -14.28
N MET A 21 3.22 7.62 -13.31
CA MET A 21 3.65 8.02 -11.96
C MET A 21 4.16 6.81 -11.18
N THR A 22 4.86 7.07 -10.10
CA THR A 22 5.39 6.04 -9.20
C THR A 22 5.00 6.38 -7.77
N GLY A 23 4.97 5.38 -6.92
CA GLY A 23 4.77 5.60 -5.50
C GLY A 23 5.04 4.36 -4.67
N VAL A 24 5.13 4.56 -3.37
CA VAL A 24 5.30 3.49 -2.40
C VAL A 24 3.97 3.23 -1.70
N VAL A 25 3.58 1.96 -1.64
CA VAL A 25 2.39 1.53 -0.88
C VAL A 25 2.70 1.68 0.61
N LEU A 26 2.08 2.65 1.26
CA LEU A 26 2.20 2.85 2.71
C LEU A 26 1.29 1.92 3.50
N CYS A 27 0.12 1.59 2.96
CA CYS A 27 -0.86 0.74 3.63
C CYS A 27 -1.73 -0.02 2.63
N CYS A 28 -1.93 -1.31 2.89
CA CYS A 28 -2.97 -2.13 2.28
C CYS A 28 -4.01 -2.47 3.37
N PHE A 29 -5.16 -1.79 3.32
CA PHE A 29 -6.21 -1.94 4.34
C PHE A 29 -6.86 -3.33 4.30
N ASP A 30 -6.89 -3.99 3.13
CA ASP A 30 -7.42 -5.35 2.98
C ASP A 30 -6.60 -6.40 3.76
N SER A 31 -5.27 -6.33 3.67
CA SER A 31 -4.36 -7.24 4.40
C SER A 31 -4.02 -6.72 5.80
N ARG A 32 -4.32 -5.45 6.10
CA ARG A 32 -3.92 -4.72 7.31
C ARG A 32 -2.40 -4.66 7.48
N GLU A 33 -1.69 -4.60 6.36
CA GLU A 33 -0.26 -4.38 6.29
C GLU A 33 0.00 -2.89 6.05
N TYR A 34 0.93 -2.30 6.79
CA TYR A 34 1.33 -0.91 6.64
C TYR A 34 2.80 -0.72 7.02
N THR A 35 3.43 0.30 6.45
CA THR A 35 4.82 0.63 6.78
C THR A 35 4.92 1.27 8.18
N PRO A 36 6.06 1.16 8.88
CA PRO A 36 6.19 1.67 10.25
C PRO A 36 5.91 3.17 10.42
N GLU A 37 6.14 3.96 9.37
CA GLU A 37 5.89 5.40 9.32
C GLU A 37 4.42 5.76 9.04
N PHE A 38 3.58 4.80 8.64
CA PHE A 38 2.17 5.05 8.37
C PHE A 38 1.33 5.03 9.64
N ASP A 39 0.61 6.12 9.90
CA ASP A 39 -0.24 6.30 11.08
C ASP A 39 -1.61 5.60 10.92
N TYR A 40 -1.58 4.26 10.90
CA TYR A 40 -2.75 3.43 10.57
C TYR A 40 -4.00 3.74 11.41
N ASP A 41 -3.83 3.98 12.71
CA ASP A 41 -4.94 4.20 13.65
C ASP A 41 -5.73 5.47 13.34
N ASN A 42 -5.08 6.50 12.79
CA ASN A 42 -5.76 7.73 12.38
C ASN A 42 -6.57 7.59 11.08
N TRP A 43 -6.30 6.58 10.26
CA TRP A 43 -6.93 6.39 8.96
C TRP A 43 -7.94 5.25 8.92
N ILE A 44 -7.79 4.25 9.80
CA ILE A 44 -8.60 3.02 9.74
C ILE A 44 -10.09 3.27 9.89
N ASP A 45 -10.52 4.34 10.56
CA ASP A 45 -11.96 4.66 10.68
C ASP A 45 -12.58 5.20 9.40
N LEU A 46 -11.78 5.76 8.50
CA LEU A 46 -12.21 6.29 7.21
C LEU A 46 -12.09 5.26 6.09
N PHE A 47 -11.03 4.44 6.13
CA PHE A 47 -10.70 3.49 5.07
C PHE A 47 -10.57 2.08 5.62
N LYS A 48 -11.43 1.16 5.16
CA LYS A 48 -11.48 -0.23 5.61
C LYS A 48 -10.91 -1.23 4.59
N THR A 49 -10.77 -0.80 3.33
CA THR A 49 -10.25 -1.57 2.19
C THR A 49 -9.46 -0.63 1.28
N GLY A 50 -8.68 -1.17 0.35
CA GLY A 50 -7.92 -0.37 -0.61
C GLY A 50 -6.46 -0.14 -0.21
N LEU A 51 -5.80 0.76 -0.95
CA LEU A 51 -4.41 1.15 -0.76
C LEU A 51 -4.28 2.62 -0.39
N MET A 52 -3.32 2.91 0.46
CA MET A 52 -2.73 4.23 0.57
C MET A 52 -1.32 4.20 -0.06
N VAL A 53 -1.08 5.08 -1.01
CA VAL A 53 0.16 5.17 -1.78
C VAL A 53 0.72 6.58 -1.64
N ASP A 54 1.99 6.70 -1.30
CA ASP A 54 2.71 7.98 -1.35
C ASP A 54 3.44 8.08 -2.69
N SER A 55 2.98 8.98 -3.55
CA SER A 55 3.57 9.24 -4.86
C SER A 55 4.54 10.40 -4.80
N ASP A 56 5.72 10.22 -5.38
CA ASP A 56 6.74 11.27 -5.49
C ASP A 56 6.23 12.49 -6.29
N GLN A 57 5.25 12.28 -7.17
CA GLN A 57 4.74 13.25 -8.11
C GLN A 57 3.57 14.05 -7.56
N ILE A 58 2.62 13.41 -6.86
CA ILE A 58 1.36 14.04 -6.44
C ILE A 58 1.01 13.86 -4.96
N GLY A 59 1.90 13.23 -4.19
CA GLY A 59 1.73 12.99 -2.76
C GLY A 59 0.81 11.81 -2.46
N LEU A 60 0.06 11.91 -1.36
CA LEU A 60 -0.72 10.81 -0.82
C LEU A 60 -2.01 10.55 -1.63
N ILE A 61 -2.15 9.32 -2.12
CA ILE A 61 -3.28 8.86 -2.93
C ILE A 61 -3.96 7.67 -2.25
N TYR A 62 -5.29 7.71 -2.20
CA TYR A 62 -6.10 6.57 -1.78
C TYR A 62 -6.74 5.90 -2.99
N TYR A 63 -6.58 4.58 -3.11
CA TYR A 63 -7.23 3.74 -4.11
C TYR A 63 -8.20 2.77 -3.42
N SER A 64 -9.49 2.92 -3.69
CA SER A 64 -10.52 2.01 -3.14
C SER A 64 -10.60 0.66 -3.86
N GLU A 65 -10.08 0.58 -5.10
CA GLU A 65 -10.13 -0.57 -5.98
C GLU A 65 -8.80 -0.71 -6.73
N PRO A 66 -8.41 -1.93 -7.16
CA PRO A 66 -7.16 -2.14 -7.89
C PRO A 66 -7.23 -1.48 -9.26
N ASP A 67 -6.14 -0.79 -9.64
CA ASP A 67 -5.99 -0.22 -10.97
C ASP A 67 -5.35 -1.23 -11.92
N LEU A 68 -5.72 -1.16 -13.21
CA LEU A 68 -5.13 -1.97 -14.25
C LEU A 68 -3.67 -1.58 -14.53
N GLU A 69 -3.28 -0.34 -14.25
CA GLU A 69 -1.91 0.13 -14.49
C GLU A 69 -0.95 -0.15 -13.33
N PHE A 70 -1.42 -0.77 -12.24
CA PHE A 70 -0.55 -1.18 -11.14
C PHE A 70 0.44 -2.25 -11.59
N GLU A 71 1.71 -1.88 -11.57
CA GLU A 71 2.84 -2.77 -11.84
C GLU A 71 3.84 -2.68 -10.68
N LEU A 72 4.25 -3.83 -10.14
CA LEU A 72 5.31 -3.88 -9.13
C LEU A 72 6.66 -3.55 -9.77
N LEU A 73 7.30 -2.48 -9.31
CA LEU A 73 8.65 -2.08 -9.75
C LEU A 73 9.72 -2.67 -8.84
N SER A 74 9.55 -2.54 -7.53
CA SER A 74 10.50 -3.04 -6.53
C SER A 74 9.80 -3.29 -5.19
N VAL A 75 10.42 -4.10 -4.32
CA VAL A 75 9.92 -4.37 -2.97
C VAL A 75 10.91 -3.77 -1.98
N TYR A 76 10.49 -2.76 -1.20
CA TYR A 76 11.30 -2.25 -0.10
C TYR A 76 11.08 -3.09 1.15
N PHE A 77 12.11 -3.84 1.53
CA PHE A 77 12.16 -4.47 2.85
C PHE A 77 12.57 -3.44 3.90
N PHE A 78 11.58 -2.90 4.61
CA PHE A 78 11.84 -2.27 5.90
C PHE A 78 12.30 -3.36 6.86
N LEU A 79 13.55 -3.29 7.34
CA LEU A 79 14.17 -4.22 8.29
C LEU A 79 13.50 -4.22 9.69
N GLY A 80 12.27 -3.71 9.83
CA GLY A 80 11.55 -3.52 11.07
C GLY A 80 10.04 -3.69 10.93
N LEU A 81 9.58 -4.77 10.28
CA LEU A 81 8.15 -5.12 10.31
C LEU A 81 7.72 -5.37 11.76
N THR A 82 7.00 -4.42 12.34
CA THR A 82 6.12 -4.70 13.47
C THR A 82 4.97 -5.53 12.92
N LEU A 83 5.05 -6.85 13.08
CA LEU A 83 3.87 -7.71 12.92
C LEU A 83 2.76 -7.13 13.80
N PRO A 84 1.52 -6.98 13.29
CA PRO A 84 0.40 -6.63 14.16
C PRO A 84 0.34 -7.68 15.28
N PRO A 85 0.05 -7.28 16.53
CA PRO A 85 -0.04 -8.24 17.61
C PRO A 85 -1.04 -9.33 17.22
N LEU A 86 -0.58 -10.59 17.23
CA LEU A 86 -1.45 -11.75 17.16
C LEU A 86 -2.50 -11.57 18.25
N LYS A 87 -3.76 -11.40 17.85
CA LYS A 87 -4.87 -11.47 18.79
C LYS A 87 -5.01 -12.93 19.23
N ASP A 88 -4.93 -13.15 20.53
CA ASP A 88 -5.30 -14.41 21.20
C ASP A 88 -6.74 -14.82 20.89
#